data_AF-A0A7Y0FVT9-F1
#
_entry.id   AF-A0A7Y0FVT9-F1
#
_cell.length_a   1.000
_cell.length_b   1.000
_cell.length_c   1.000
_cell.angle_alpha   90.00
_cell.angle_beta   90.00
_cell.angle_gamma   90.00
#
_symmetry.space_group_name_H-M   'P 1'
#
loop_
_entity.id
_entity.type
_entity.pdbx_description
1 polymer ?
#
loop_
_entity_poly.entity_id
_entity_poly.type
_entity_poly.pdbx_seq_one_letter_code
_entity_poly.pdbx_strand_id
1 'polypeptide(L)'
;MPKQTHTTLIEAVHRDRDARRAVILALVLLSVWLLLLAAFHFLPALDVAMSAAFFEATACAEGTADGIVCGDFPYQRDTLFVFLRQMLFYMPSLAAVVVIIALVRALQHHGATYQPRKVRDYAISLLTLFIGPYVVVNLLLKSFSGRPRPHQTDIFGGELPFMPAGSFAGGCENNCSFISGEAAGAGWLICLIPLLSEKMRPVFGPALIAVSLVTPAFRVSFGGHYLSDVVLGWLSSPAVFAALLAVFEIARVRKNTL
;
A
#
# COMPACT_ATOMS: atom_id res chain seq x y z
N MET A 1 3.23 -42.32 6.46
CA MET A 1 3.26 -41.95 5.03
C MET A 1 2.28 -40.80 4.77
N PRO A 2 2.73 -39.53 4.58
CA PRO A 2 1.84 -38.38 4.32
C PRO A 2 1.93 -37.77 2.90
N LYS A 3 2.60 -38.41 1.93
CA LYS A 3 2.85 -37.81 0.61
C LYS A 3 1.63 -37.76 -0.34
N GLN A 4 0.62 -38.62 -0.16
CA GLN A 4 -0.51 -38.72 -1.11
C GLN A 4 -1.50 -37.54 -1.04
N THR A 5 -1.70 -36.94 0.13
CA THR A 5 -2.70 -35.87 0.35
C THR A 5 -2.26 -34.47 -0.12
N HIS A 6 -0.95 -34.21 -0.20
CA HIS A 6 -0.45 -32.92 -0.68
C HIS A 6 -0.47 -32.80 -2.20
N THR A 7 -0.12 -33.87 -2.91
CA THR A 7 -0.16 -33.91 -4.38
C THR A 7 -1.59 -33.75 -4.90
N THR A 8 -2.57 -34.36 -4.23
CA THR A 8 -3.99 -34.23 -4.60
C THR A 8 -4.53 -32.81 -4.42
N LEU A 9 -4.10 -32.08 -3.37
CA LEU A 9 -4.53 -30.69 -3.16
C LEU A 9 -3.93 -29.74 -4.21
N ILE A 10 -2.65 -29.89 -4.54
CA ILE A 10 -2.00 -29.05 -5.55
C ILE A 10 -2.69 -29.24 -6.91
N GLU A 11 -2.95 -30.48 -7.29
CA GLU A 11 -3.70 -30.78 -8.51
C GLU A 11 -5.11 -30.19 -8.48
N ALA A 12 -5.81 -30.29 -7.35
CA ALA A 12 -7.15 -29.72 -7.20
C ALA A 12 -7.15 -28.18 -7.35
N VAL A 13 -6.17 -27.49 -6.75
CA VAL A 13 -5.98 -26.03 -6.90
C VAL A 13 -5.63 -25.65 -8.34
N HIS A 14 -4.82 -26.45 -9.02
CA HIS A 14 -4.48 -26.22 -10.43
C HIS A 14 -5.69 -26.37 -11.37
N ARG A 15 -6.62 -27.27 -11.04
CA ARG A 15 -7.88 -27.49 -11.80
C ARG A 15 -8.93 -26.42 -11.50
N ASP A 16 -9.03 -25.93 -10.26
CA ASP A 16 -9.98 -24.86 -9.90
C ASP A 16 -9.51 -23.50 -10.45
N ARG A 17 -10.30 -22.94 -11.38
CA ARG A 17 -9.95 -21.70 -12.09
C ARG A 17 -9.77 -20.50 -11.16
N ASP A 18 -10.60 -20.40 -10.13
CA ASP A 18 -10.62 -19.23 -9.23
C ASP A 18 -9.45 -19.31 -8.25
N ALA A 19 -9.19 -20.48 -7.67
CA ALA A 19 -8.03 -20.71 -6.82
C ALA A 19 -6.71 -20.50 -7.57
N ARG A 20 -6.59 -21.06 -8.78
CA ARG A 20 -5.40 -20.85 -9.62
C ARG A 20 -5.17 -19.38 -9.94
N ARG A 21 -6.22 -18.63 -10.30
CA ARG A 21 -6.11 -17.19 -10.59
C ARG A 21 -5.68 -16.39 -9.38
N ALA A 22 -6.26 -16.66 -8.21
CA ALA A 22 -5.91 -15.97 -6.98
C ALA A 22 -4.45 -16.23 -6.59
N VAL A 23 -3.99 -17.48 -6.68
CA VAL A 23 -2.59 -17.86 -6.42
C VAL A 23 -1.64 -17.17 -7.39
N ILE A 24 -1.91 -17.22 -8.70
CA ILE A 24 -1.07 -16.56 -9.70
C ILE A 24 -1.01 -15.05 -9.44
N LEU A 25 -2.14 -14.41 -9.16
CA LEU A 25 -2.18 -12.98 -8.87
C LEU A 25 -1.34 -12.64 -7.63
N ALA A 26 -1.47 -13.42 -6.55
CA ALA A 26 -0.70 -13.22 -5.33
C ALA A 26 0.81 -13.35 -5.59
N LEU A 27 1.23 -14.39 -6.32
CA LEU A 27 2.63 -14.61 -6.67
C LEU A 27 3.17 -13.48 -7.57
N VAL A 28 2.42 -13.09 -8.60
CA VAL A 28 2.82 -12.00 -9.51
C VAL A 28 2.98 -10.69 -8.75
N LEU A 29 2.00 -10.30 -7.92
CA LEU A 29 2.08 -9.05 -7.16
C LEU A 29 3.23 -9.06 -6.15
N LEU A 30 3.46 -10.19 -5.48
CA LEU A 30 4.61 -10.36 -4.58
C LEU A 30 5.93 -10.28 -5.33
N SER A 31 6.06 -10.95 -6.47
CA SER A 31 7.27 -10.88 -7.31
C SER A 31 7.51 -9.46 -7.81
N VAL A 32 6.49 -8.76 -8.29
CA VAL A 32 6.60 -7.36 -8.71
C VAL A 32 7.03 -6.49 -7.53
N TRP A 33 6.46 -6.69 -6.34
CA TRP A 33 6.85 -5.95 -5.15
C TRP A 33 8.33 -6.16 -4.79
N LEU A 34 8.81 -7.41 -4.79
CA LEU A 34 10.22 -7.74 -4.51
C LEU A 34 11.17 -7.20 -5.58
N LEU A 35 10.80 -7.28 -6.86
CA LEU A 35 11.58 -6.75 -7.96
C LEU A 35 11.67 -5.22 -7.91
N LEU A 36 10.58 -4.54 -7.58
CA LEU A 36 10.59 -3.09 -7.38
C LEU A 36 11.44 -2.71 -6.17
N LEU A 37 11.36 -3.44 -5.06
CA LEU A 37 12.22 -3.22 -3.91
C LEU A 37 13.69 -3.34 -4.29
N ALA A 38 14.07 -4.43 -4.99
CA ALA A 38 15.43 -4.60 -5.47
C ALA A 38 15.85 -3.47 -6.41
N ALA A 39 15.01 -3.10 -7.38
CA ALA A 39 15.28 -2.01 -8.31
C ALA A 39 15.54 -0.69 -7.58
N PHE A 40 14.68 -0.29 -6.64
CA PHE A 40 14.86 0.96 -5.88
C PHE A 40 16.03 0.90 -4.89
N HIS A 41 16.35 -0.29 -4.36
CA HIS A 41 17.51 -0.47 -3.49
C HIS A 41 18.83 -0.27 -4.25
N PHE A 42 18.94 -0.88 -5.45
CA PHE A 42 20.16 -0.81 -6.26
C PHE A 42 20.24 0.42 -7.17
N LEU A 43 19.12 1.11 -7.41
CA LEU A 43 19.03 2.36 -8.18
C LEU A 43 18.41 3.49 -7.34
N PRO A 44 19.02 3.87 -6.20
CA PRO A 44 18.45 4.88 -5.30
C PRO A 44 18.37 6.28 -5.91
N ALA A 45 19.11 6.53 -7.00
CA ALA A 45 19.04 7.78 -7.75
C ALA A 45 17.62 8.11 -8.24
N LEU A 46 16.75 7.12 -8.46
CA LEU A 46 15.35 7.35 -8.83
C LEU A 46 14.56 8.02 -7.70
N ASP A 47 14.79 7.61 -6.45
CA ASP A 47 14.16 8.22 -5.29
C ASP A 47 14.63 9.66 -5.11
N VAL A 48 15.95 9.88 -5.20
CA VAL A 48 16.56 11.20 -5.09
C VAL A 48 16.09 12.13 -6.21
N ALA A 49 16.13 11.69 -7.47
CA ALA A 49 15.70 12.50 -8.61
C ALA A 49 14.22 12.89 -8.52
N MET A 50 13.36 11.95 -8.12
CA MET A 50 11.93 12.24 -7.96
C MET A 50 11.68 13.24 -6.83
N SER A 51 12.33 13.09 -5.67
CA SER A 51 12.21 14.06 -4.57
C SER A 51 12.79 15.42 -4.95
N ALA A 52 13.91 15.46 -5.67
CA ALA A 52 14.53 16.71 -6.14
C ALA A 52 13.62 17.52 -7.08
N ALA A 53 12.77 16.86 -7.86
CA ALA A 53 11.80 17.54 -8.73
C ALA A 53 10.75 18.37 -7.95
N PHE A 54 10.58 18.11 -6.65
CA PHE A 54 9.65 18.82 -5.77
C PHE A 54 10.34 19.69 -4.72
N PHE A 55 11.67 19.64 -4.64
CA PHE A 55 12.45 20.42 -3.70
C PHE A 55 12.81 21.78 -4.33
N GLU A 56 12.58 22.86 -3.58
CA GLU A 56 12.94 24.21 -4.01
C GLU A 56 14.14 24.71 -3.20
N ALA A 57 15.30 24.75 -3.85
CA ALA A 57 16.54 25.24 -3.25
C ALA A 57 16.50 26.77 -3.10
N THR A 58 16.98 27.27 -1.96
CA THR A 58 17.06 28.69 -1.64
C THR A 58 18.47 29.07 -1.22
N ALA A 59 18.79 30.36 -1.26
CA ALA A 59 20.07 30.85 -0.77
C ALA A 59 20.15 30.62 0.76
N CYS A 60 21.23 29.98 1.21
CA CYS A 60 21.52 29.86 2.63
C CYS A 60 21.80 31.23 3.25
N ALA A 61 21.49 31.38 4.54
CA ALA A 61 21.83 32.58 5.29
C ALA A 61 23.35 32.79 5.33
N GLU A 62 23.80 34.05 5.38
CA GLU A 62 25.22 34.36 5.54
C GLU A 62 25.79 33.70 6.80
N GLY A 63 26.95 33.05 6.66
CA GLY A 63 27.59 32.30 7.74
C GLY A 63 27.14 30.83 7.87
N THR A 64 26.26 30.34 6.99
CA THR A 64 25.97 28.90 6.90
C THR A 64 27.22 28.16 6.44
N ALA A 65 27.51 27.01 7.05
CA ALA A 65 28.68 26.19 6.70
C ALA A 65 28.61 25.69 5.24
N ASP A 66 29.79 25.56 4.61
CA ASP A 66 29.91 25.03 3.26
C ASP A 66 29.36 23.60 3.17
N GLY A 67 28.63 23.32 2.08
CA GLY A 67 28.04 22.00 1.82
C GLY A 67 26.64 21.77 2.41
N ILE A 68 26.10 22.72 3.17
CA ILE A 68 24.70 22.68 3.61
C ILE A 68 23.77 23.06 2.44
N VAL A 69 22.73 22.26 2.24
CA VAL A 69 21.65 22.55 1.29
C VAL A 69 20.56 23.33 2.02
N CYS A 70 20.18 24.50 1.49
CA CYS A 70 19.02 25.25 1.98
C CYS A 70 17.89 25.20 0.97
N GLY A 71 16.68 25.03 1.48
CA GLY A 71 15.48 24.89 0.67
C GLY A 71 14.41 24.14 1.42
N ASP A 72 13.27 23.93 0.77
CA ASP A 72 12.20 23.11 1.33
C ASP A 72 11.30 22.52 0.24
N PHE A 73 10.35 21.67 0.65
CA PHE A 73 9.25 21.19 -0.18
C PHE A 73 8.06 22.15 -0.07
N PRO A 74 7.85 23.12 -0.99
CA PRO A 74 6.87 24.20 -0.82
C PRO A 74 5.45 23.70 -0.61
N TYR A 75 5.08 22.59 -1.25
CA TYR A 75 3.73 22.01 -1.15
C TYR A 75 3.35 21.53 0.24
N GLN A 76 4.32 21.26 1.13
CA GLN A 76 4.01 20.88 2.50
C GLN A 76 3.48 22.04 3.35
N ARG A 77 3.68 23.29 2.89
CA ARG A 77 3.23 24.52 3.57
C ARG A 77 2.01 25.17 2.91
N ASP A 78 1.64 24.71 1.71
CA ASP A 78 0.47 25.21 0.99
C ASP A 78 -0.83 24.72 1.65
N THR A 79 -1.70 25.66 2.05
CA THR A 79 -2.91 25.35 2.82
C THR A 79 -3.92 24.52 2.04
N LEU A 80 -4.05 24.75 0.73
CA LEU A 80 -4.96 24.00 -0.13
C LEU A 80 -4.45 22.57 -0.28
N PHE A 81 -3.17 22.36 -0.57
CA PHE A 81 -2.64 21.02 -0.73
C PHE A 81 -2.62 20.24 0.58
N VAL A 82 -2.31 20.87 1.70
CA VAL A 82 -2.39 20.23 3.03
C VAL A 82 -3.83 19.80 3.33
N PHE A 83 -4.81 20.66 3.04
CA PHE A 83 -6.22 20.31 3.19
C PHE A 83 -6.64 19.13 2.30
N LEU A 84 -6.29 19.16 1.01
CA LEU A 84 -6.58 18.08 0.07
C LEU A 84 -5.95 16.76 0.52
N ARG A 85 -4.69 16.77 0.95
CA ARG A 85 -4.03 15.59 1.51
C ARG A 85 -4.78 15.05 2.73
N GLN A 86 -5.22 15.93 3.63
CA GLN A 86 -5.95 15.52 4.83
C GLN A 86 -7.28 14.86 4.47
N MET A 87 -8.00 15.37 3.46
CA MET A 87 -9.22 14.73 2.97
C MET A 87 -8.93 13.35 2.39
N LEU A 88 -7.91 13.25 1.53
CA LEU A 88 -7.48 11.99 0.91
C LEU A 88 -7.03 10.96 1.96
N PHE A 89 -6.35 11.39 3.02
CA PHE A 89 -5.91 10.55 4.14
C PHE A 89 -7.08 9.81 4.82
N TYR A 90 -8.24 10.46 4.95
CA TYR A 90 -9.41 9.85 5.59
C TYR A 90 -10.26 8.98 4.64
N MET A 91 -10.01 9.01 3.33
CA MET A 91 -10.80 8.25 2.35
C MET A 91 -10.80 6.73 2.59
N PRO A 92 -9.65 6.06 2.89
CA PRO A 92 -9.65 4.65 3.24
C PRO A 92 -10.53 4.34 4.47
N SER A 93 -10.46 5.16 5.52
CA SER A 93 -11.27 4.98 6.74
C SER A 93 -12.77 5.14 6.45
N LEU A 94 -13.14 6.16 5.68
CA LEU A 94 -14.54 6.35 5.26
C LEU A 94 -15.05 5.17 4.43
N ALA A 95 -14.24 4.70 3.47
CA ALA A 95 -14.59 3.54 2.66
C ALA A 95 -14.67 2.25 3.51
N ALA A 96 -13.84 2.11 4.55
CA ALA A 96 -13.93 0.99 5.49
C ALA A 96 -15.26 0.98 6.25
N VAL A 97 -15.73 2.15 6.72
CA VAL A 97 -17.06 2.28 7.35
C VAL A 97 -18.16 1.83 6.37
N VAL A 98 -18.09 2.23 5.10
CA VAL A 98 -19.05 1.80 4.08
C VAL A 98 -19.02 0.28 3.86
N VAL A 99 -17.83 -0.33 3.79
CA VAL A 99 -17.68 -1.78 3.65
C VAL A 99 -18.17 -2.53 4.89
N ILE A 100 -17.96 -2.00 6.10
CA ILE A 100 -18.50 -2.57 7.35
C ILE A 100 -20.03 -2.55 7.32
N ILE A 101 -20.63 -1.42 6.95
CA ILE A 101 -22.10 -1.32 6.81
C ILE A 101 -22.60 -2.32 5.77
N ALA A 102 -21.92 -2.45 4.63
CA ALA A 102 -22.28 -3.42 3.59
C ALA A 102 -22.15 -4.87 4.07
N LEU A 103 -21.12 -5.19 4.87
CA LEU A 103 -20.93 -6.50 5.48
C LEU A 103 -22.04 -6.81 6.48
N VAL A 104 -22.36 -5.89 7.39
CA VAL A 104 -23.44 -6.06 8.38
C VAL A 104 -24.77 -6.30 7.67
N ARG A 105 -25.10 -5.51 6.64
CA ARG A 105 -26.30 -5.72 5.83
C ARG A 105 -26.30 -7.08 5.14
N ALA A 106 -25.17 -7.52 4.60
CA ALA A 106 -25.05 -8.82 3.95
C ALA A 106 -25.26 -10.00 4.94
N LEU A 107 -24.83 -9.84 6.19
CA LEU A 107 -25.02 -10.83 7.27
C LEU A 107 -26.45 -10.89 7.81
N GLN A 108 -27.24 -9.83 7.65
CA GLN A 108 -28.66 -9.81 8.05
C GLN A 108 -29.58 -10.60 7.11
N HIS A 109 -29.10 -10.98 5.92
CA HIS A 109 -29.86 -11.81 4.98
C HIS A 109 -29.83 -13.29 5.40
N HIS A 110 -30.97 -13.97 5.24
CA HIS A 110 -31.12 -15.39 5.54
C HIS A 110 -31.71 -16.16 4.35
N GLY A 111 -31.53 -17.49 4.36
CA GLY A 111 -32.07 -18.40 3.34
C GLY A 111 -31.58 -18.07 1.93
N ALA A 112 -32.50 -18.04 0.96
CA ALA A 112 -32.19 -17.82 -0.46
C ALA A 112 -31.58 -16.45 -0.78
N THR A 113 -31.71 -15.46 0.12
CA THR A 113 -31.15 -14.11 -0.09
C THR A 113 -29.71 -13.97 0.38
N TYR A 114 -29.19 -14.94 1.16
CA TYR A 114 -27.85 -14.90 1.70
C TYR A 114 -26.79 -15.22 0.63
N GLN A 115 -25.81 -14.33 0.47
CA GLN A 115 -24.75 -14.44 -0.53
C GLN A 115 -23.39 -14.66 0.14
N PRO A 116 -22.98 -15.91 0.42
CA PRO A 116 -21.76 -16.20 1.20
C PRO A 116 -20.49 -15.65 0.54
N ARG A 117 -20.42 -15.63 -0.81
CA ARG A 117 -19.28 -15.05 -1.54
C ARG A 117 -19.14 -13.55 -1.26
N LYS A 118 -20.25 -12.82 -1.24
CA LYS A 118 -20.26 -11.37 -1.00
C LYS A 118 -19.81 -11.02 0.42
N VAL A 119 -20.29 -11.76 1.41
CA VAL A 119 -19.84 -11.64 2.81
C VAL A 119 -18.34 -11.89 2.94
N ARG A 120 -17.85 -12.97 2.31
CA ARG A 120 -16.44 -13.31 2.28
C ARG A 120 -15.60 -12.20 1.65
N ASP A 121 -16.00 -11.68 0.50
CA ASP A 121 -15.22 -10.66 -0.22
C ASP A 121 -15.14 -9.34 0.56
N TYR A 122 -16.22 -8.94 1.26
CA TYR A 122 -16.18 -7.82 2.21
C TYR A 122 -15.25 -8.10 3.40
N ALA A 123 -15.31 -9.30 3.99
CA ALA A 123 -14.44 -9.68 5.09
C ALA A 123 -12.96 -9.70 4.67
N ILE A 124 -12.63 -10.24 3.50
CA ILE A 124 -11.27 -10.25 2.93
C ILE A 124 -10.78 -8.82 2.70
N SER A 125 -11.62 -7.93 2.18
CA SER A 125 -11.26 -6.52 2.02
C SER A 125 -10.92 -5.86 3.36
N LEU A 126 -11.74 -6.03 4.39
CA LEU A 126 -11.46 -5.46 5.71
C LEU A 126 -10.23 -6.09 6.38
N LEU A 127 -10.04 -7.40 6.25
CA LEU A 127 -8.83 -8.08 6.71
C LEU A 127 -7.59 -7.57 5.99
N THR A 128 -7.70 -7.24 4.70
CA THR A 128 -6.60 -6.63 3.95
C THR A 128 -6.23 -5.27 4.51
N LEU A 129 -7.22 -4.41 4.77
CA LEU A 129 -6.97 -3.09 5.37
C LEU A 129 -6.30 -3.22 6.74
N PHE A 130 -6.75 -4.17 7.55
CA PHE A 130 -6.15 -4.45 8.85
C PHE A 130 -4.72 -5.00 8.73
N ILE A 131 -4.52 -6.06 7.96
CA ILE A 131 -3.23 -6.76 7.87
C ILE A 131 -2.20 -5.93 7.11
N GLY A 132 -2.55 -5.33 5.97
CA GLY A 132 -1.59 -4.60 5.14
C GLY A 132 -1.18 -3.27 5.79
N PRO A 133 -1.99 -2.21 5.69
CA PRO A 133 -1.66 -0.90 6.25
C PRO A 133 -1.38 -0.88 7.76
N TYR A 134 -2.23 -1.47 8.60
CA TYR A 134 -2.08 -1.32 10.06
C TYR A 134 -1.02 -2.25 10.65
N VAL A 135 -1.03 -3.54 10.30
CA VAL A 135 -0.08 -4.51 10.86
C VAL A 135 1.25 -4.52 10.11
N VAL A 136 1.26 -4.88 8.83
CA VAL A 136 2.51 -5.05 8.06
C VAL A 136 3.24 -3.72 7.91
N VAL A 137 2.55 -2.66 7.51
CA VAL A 137 3.21 -1.39 7.21
C VAL A 137 3.50 -0.57 8.47
N ASN A 138 2.47 -0.23 9.25
CA ASN A 138 2.64 0.68 10.38
C ASN A 138 3.25 0.01 11.62
N LEU A 139 2.84 -1.21 11.97
CA LEU A 139 3.34 -1.87 13.18
C LEU A 139 4.70 -2.54 12.96
N LEU A 140 4.92 -3.21 11.83
CA LEU A 140 6.17 -3.92 11.54
C LEU A 140 7.18 -3.03 10.81
N LEU A 141 6.94 -2.71 9.53
CA LEU A 141 7.98 -2.10 8.70
C LEU A 141 8.42 -0.72 9.19
N LYS A 142 7.48 0.16 9.52
CA LYS A 142 7.81 1.52 9.98
C LYS A 142 8.56 1.56 11.31
N SER A 143 8.30 0.60 12.19
CA SER A 143 8.93 0.52 13.51
C SER A 143 10.41 0.15 13.43
N PHE A 144 10.83 -0.50 12.34
CA PHE A 144 12.20 -1.00 12.21
C PHE A 144 13.00 -0.33 11.09
N SER A 145 12.37 0.30 10.09
CA SER A 145 13.09 0.73 8.88
C SER A 145 14.26 1.70 9.09
N GLY A 146 14.18 2.62 10.05
CA GLY A 146 15.23 3.64 10.26
C GLY A 146 15.41 4.64 9.11
N ARG A 147 14.68 4.50 7.99
CA ARG A 147 14.87 5.32 6.78
C ARG A 147 14.32 6.75 6.98
N PRO A 148 15.18 7.80 6.92
CA PRO A 148 14.71 9.19 6.99
C PRO A 148 13.81 9.56 5.82
N ARG A 149 12.91 10.53 6.03
CA ARG A 149 12.09 11.12 4.95
C ARG A 149 12.91 12.11 4.13
N PRO A 150 12.51 12.44 2.88
CA PRO A 150 13.22 13.42 2.06
C PRO A 150 13.51 14.75 2.79
N HIS A 151 12.53 15.39 3.42
CA HIS A 151 12.76 16.65 4.16
C HIS A 151 13.65 16.52 5.41
N GLN A 152 14.02 15.29 5.80
CA GLN A 152 14.92 15.03 6.94
C GLN A 152 16.34 14.70 6.47
N THR A 153 16.57 14.52 5.16
CA THR A 153 17.88 14.13 4.65
C THR A 153 18.77 15.32 4.32
N ASP A 154 20.06 15.17 4.56
CA ASP A 154 21.14 16.11 4.24
C ASP A 154 21.11 16.66 2.81
N ILE A 155 20.76 15.81 1.84
CA ILE A 155 20.62 16.20 0.43
C ILE A 155 19.41 17.10 0.12
N PHE A 156 18.49 17.29 1.07
CA PHE A 156 17.31 18.16 0.96
C PHE A 156 17.16 19.09 2.17
N GLY A 157 18.29 19.48 2.77
CA GLY A 157 18.34 20.46 3.86
C GLY A 157 17.95 19.95 5.24
N GLY A 158 17.88 18.64 5.42
CA GLY A 158 17.83 17.99 6.73
C GLY A 158 19.22 17.63 7.26
N GLU A 159 19.26 16.79 8.30
CA GLU A 159 20.50 16.45 9.02
C GLU A 159 20.88 14.96 8.90
N LEU A 160 19.96 14.12 8.43
CA LEU A 160 20.15 12.67 8.41
C LEU A 160 20.71 12.21 7.06
N PRO A 161 21.59 11.19 7.02
CA PRO A 161 22.08 10.66 5.75
C PRO A 161 20.95 9.96 4.98
N PHE A 162 20.91 10.16 3.66
CA PHE A 162 20.05 9.39 2.77
C PHE A 162 20.26 7.88 2.92
N MET A 163 19.16 7.11 2.83
CA MET A 163 19.18 5.66 2.86
C MET A 163 18.36 5.07 1.70
N PRO A 164 18.88 4.03 1.02
CA PRO A 164 18.15 3.35 -0.05
C PRO A 164 16.96 2.57 0.51
N ALA A 165 16.00 2.25 -0.37
CA ALA A 165 14.80 1.48 -0.02
C ALA A 165 15.16 0.15 0.65
N GLY A 166 14.47 -0.19 1.75
CA GLY A 166 14.73 -1.44 2.50
C GLY A 166 16.04 -1.48 3.28
N SER A 167 16.81 -0.39 3.35
CA SER A 167 17.93 -0.28 4.29
C SER A 167 17.42 -0.06 5.71
N PHE A 168 18.06 -0.72 6.67
CA PHE A 168 17.80 -0.59 8.11
C PHE A 168 18.91 0.17 8.85
N ALA A 169 19.86 0.76 8.12
CA ALA A 169 21.02 1.45 8.67
C ALA A 169 20.80 2.97 8.89
N GLY A 170 19.55 3.43 8.80
CA GLY A 170 19.21 4.85 8.87
C GLY A 170 19.08 5.39 10.30
N GLY A 171 19.18 6.71 10.43
CA GLY A 171 19.13 7.41 11.73
C GLY A 171 17.73 7.86 12.18
N CYS A 172 16.65 7.45 11.51
CA CYS A 172 15.30 7.81 11.94
C CYS A 172 14.83 6.89 13.09
N GLU A 173 14.35 7.48 14.19
CA GLU A 173 13.96 6.73 15.39
C GLU A 173 12.50 6.27 15.38
N ASN A 174 11.58 7.03 14.79
CA ASN A 174 10.15 6.70 14.76
C ASN A 174 9.43 7.26 13.53
N ASN A 175 8.28 6.64 13.19
CA ASN A 175 7.41 7.05 12.08
C ASN A 175 8.17 7.32 10.76
N CYS A 176 9.16 6.47 10.50
CA CYS A 176 10.11 6.61 9.41
C CYS A 176 9.45 6.43 8.03
N SER A 177 10.24 6.69 6.99
CA SER A 177 9.72 6.82 5.64
C SER A 177 9.24 5.49 5.04
N PHE A 178 9.93 4.38 5.33
CA PHE A 178 9.75 3.13 4.60
C PHE A 178 8.83 2.12 5.34
N ILE A 179 7.75 1.61 4.75
CA ILE A 179 7.03 2.10 3.57
C ILE A 179 5.86 3.01 3.99
N SER A 180 5.28 3.73 3.02
CA SER A 180 4.22 4.69 3.33
C SER A 180 2.90 4.00 3.70
N GLY A 181 2.47 4.16 4.96
CA GLY A 181 1.18 3.69 5.44
C GLY A 181 -0.02 4.38 4.78
N GLU A 182 0.11 5.68 4.47
CA GLU A 182 -0.92 6.42 3.72
C GLU A 182 -1.05 5.87 2.29
N ALA A 183 0.08 5.58 1.63
CA ALA A 183 0.07 4.94 0.31
C ALA A 183 -0.54 3.53 0.36
N ALA A 184 -0.24 2.74 1.41
CA ALA A 184 -0.85 1.43 1.60
C ALA A 184 -2.38 1.52 1.78
N GLY A 185 -2.86 2.45 2.60
CA GLY A 185 -4.30 2.72 2.74
C GLY A 185 -4.93 3.13 1.42
N ALA A 186 -4.27 3.99 0.64
CA ALA A 186 -4.72 4.38 -0.69
C ALA A 186 -4.74 3.20 -1.67
N GLY A 187 -3.73 2.32 -1.63
CA GLY A 187 -3.67 1.10 -2.44
C GLY A 187 -4.76 0.08 -2.10
N TRP A 188 -5.27 0.08 -0.87
CA TRP A 188 -6.43 -0.74 -0.51
C TRP A 188 -7.72 -0.29 -1.22
N LEU A 189 -7.87 0.99 -1.57
CA LEU A 189 -9.07 1.50 -2.24
C LEU A 189 -9.34 0.83 -3.60
N ILE A 190 -8.29 0.45 -4.36
CA ILE A 190 -8.50 -0.27 -5.62
C ILE A 190 -9.02 -1.70 -5.41
N CYS A 191 -8.76 -2.30 -4.24
CA CYS A 191 -9.30 -3.60 -3.87
C CYS A 191 -10.82 -3.57 -3.66
N LEU A 192 -11.43 -2.38 -3.60
CA LEU A 192 -12.89 -2.20 -3.53
C LEU A 192 -13.58 -2.25 -4.89
N ILE A 193 -12.85 -2.06 -5.99
CA ILE A 193 -13.43 -2.03 -7.34
C ILE A 193 -14.11 -3.36 -7.71
N PRO A 194 -13.52 -4.54 -7.40
CA PRO A 194 -14.18 -5.82 -7.62
C PRO A 194 -15.47 -6.00 -6.80
N LEU A 195 -15.57 -5.33 -5.64
CA LEU A 195 -16.73 -5.40 -4.73
C LEU A 195 -17.91 -4.54 -5.22
N LEU A 196 -17.66 -3.61 -6.15
CA LEU A 196 -18.71 -2.80 -6.77
C LEU A 196 -19.57 -3.64 -7.71
N SER A 197 -20.87 -3.35 -7.72
CA SER A 197 -21.78 -3.89 -8.73
C SER A 197 -21.39 -3.40 -10.13
N GLU A 198 -21.76 -4.16 -11.17
CA GLU A 198 -21.45 -3.83 -12.57
C GLU A 198 -21.90 -2.43 -12.97
N LYS A 199 -23.04 -1.96 -12.43
CA LYS A 199 -23.58 -0.62 -12.67
C LYS A 199 -22.79 0.49 -11.97
N MET A 200 -22.23 0.19 -10.80
CA MET A 200 -21.47 1.16 -9.98
C MET A 200 -20.01 1.27 -10.41
N ARG A 201 -19.44 0.19 -10.96
CA ARG A 201 -18.03 0.12 -11.34
C ARG A 201 -17.57 1.22 -12.30
N PRO A 202 -18.26 1.56 -13.40
CA PRO A 202 -17.82 2.64 -14.29
C PRO A 202 -17.92 4.03 -13.66
N VAL A 203 -18.78 4.22 -12.65
CA VAL A 203 -18.99 5.50 -11.97
C VAL A 203 -17.95 5.71 -10.86
N PHE A 204 -17.84 4.74 -9.95
CA PHE A 204 -16.99 4.87 -8.76
C PHE A 204 -15.57 4.33 -8.96
N GLY A 205 -15.37 3.40 -9.90
CA GLY A 205 -14.06 2.81 -10.18
C GLY A 205 -13.00 3.85 -10.53
N PRO A 206 -13.24 4.75 -11.51
CA PRO A 206 -12.29 5.81 -11.85
C PRO A 206 -11.96 6.73 -10.66
N ALA A 207 -12.96 7.09 -9.84
CA ALA A 207 -12.76 7.92 -8.66
C ALA A 207 -11.87 7.21 -7.61
N LEU A 208 -12.11 5.91 -7.36
CA LEU A 208 -11.27 5.11 -6.47
C LEU A 208 -9.83 5.04 -6.96
N ILE A 209 -9.62 4.82 -8.27
CA ILE A 209 -8.28 4.81 -8.88
C ILE A 209 -7.60 6.17 -8.71
N ALA A 210 -8.30 7.26 -9.02
CA ALA A 210 -7.76 8.61 -8.91
C ALA A 210 -7.33 8.92 -7.46
N VAL A 211 -8.21 8.71 -6.48
CA VAL A 211 -7.89 8.90 -5.05
C VAL A 211 -6.72 8.01 -4.64
N SER A 212 -6.72 6.75 -5.08
CA SER A 212 -5.70 5.77 -4.76
C SER A 212 -4.30 6.16 -5.27
N LEU A 213 -4.20 6.82 -6.42
CA LEU A 213 -2.93 7.25 -7.02
C LEU A 213 -2.50 8.65 -6.58
N VAL A 214 -3.45 9.59 -6.43
CA VAL A 214 -3.15 10.97 -6.04
C VAL A 214 -2.66 11.05 -4.59
N THR A 215 -3.23 10.24 -3.69
CA THR A 215 -2.82 10.24 -2.27
C THR A 215 -1.31 10.01 -2.08
N PRO A 216 -0.69 8.94 -2.64
CA PRO A 216 0.75 8.76 -2.59
C PRO A 216 1.55 9.84 -3.32
N ALA A 217 1.04 10.42 -4.42
CA ALA A 217 1.74 11.51 -5.12
C ALA A 217 1.93 12.74 -4.21
N PHE A 218 0.90 13.11 -3.43
CA PHE A 218 1.02 14.19 -2.44
C PHE A 218 2.14 13.93 -1.44
N ARG A 219 2.32 12.68 -1.00
CA ARG A 219 3.37 12.31 -0.04
C ARG A 219 4.78 12.52 -0.59
N VAL A 220 4.98 12.27 -1.88
CA VAL A 220 6.26 12.55 -2.56
C VAL A 220 6.46 14.06 -2.71
N SER A 221 5.43 14.77 -3.18
CA SER A 221 5.51 16.22 -3.41
C SER A 221 5.78 17.05 -2.15
N PHE A 222 5.43 16.51 -0.97
CA PHE A 222 5.64 17.18 0.32
C PHE A 222 6.99 16.81 0.94
N GLY A 223 7.83 16.03 0.24
CA GLY A 223 9.05 15.47 0.82
C GLY A 223 8.79 14.55 2.01
N GLY A 224 7.57 14.03 2.14
CA GLY A 224 7.16 13.17 3.25
C GLY A 224 7.57 11.72 3.06
N HIS A 225 7.76 11.29 1.81
CA HIS A 225 8.18 9.94 1.43
C HIS A 225 8.92 9.95 0.10
N TYR A 226 9.86 9.03 -0.07
CA TYR A 226 10.46 8.74 -1.37
C TYR A 226 9.49 8.01 -2.31
N LEU A 227 9.78 8.00 -3.61
CA LEU A 227 8.96 7.32 -4.61
C LEU A 227 8.78 5.83 -4.29
N SER A 228 9.87 5.15 -3.93
CA SER A 228 9.85 3.74 -3.55
C SER A 228 8.96 3.45 -2.34
N ASP A 229 8.97 4.34 -1.33
CA ASP A 229 8.14 4.19 -0.13
C ASP A 229 6.65 4.18 -0.48
N VAL A 230 6.24 5.05 -1.41
CA VAL A 230 4.84 5.17 -1.81
C VAL A 230 4.43 4.09 -2.81
N VAL A 231 5.30 3.70 -3.76
CA VAL A 231 5.02 2.63 -4.72
C VAL A 231 4.91 1.28 -4.02
N LEU A 232 5.88 0.95 -3.16
CA LEU A 232 5.88 -0.31 -2.39
C LEU A 232 4.78 -0.31 -1.33
N GLY A 233 4.51 0.84 -0.69
CA GLY A 233 3.38 1.03 0.21
C GLY A 233 2.06 0.74 -0.49
N TRP A 234 1.80 1.41 -1.61
CA TRP A 234 0.59 1.22 -2.41
C TRP A 234 0.41 -0.23 -2.87
N LEU A 235 1.45 -0.86 -3.43
CA LEU A 235 1.39 -2.21 -3.98
C LEU A 235 1.22 -3.29 -2.90
N SER A 236 1.64 -3.00 -1.65
CA SER A 236 1.51 -3.95 -0.53
C SER A 236 0.06 -4.35 -0.27
N SER A 237 -0.89 -3.42 -0.37
CA SER A 237 -2.31 -3.70 -0.11
C SER A 237 -2.96 -4.63 -1.15
N PRO A 238 -2.82 -4.41 -2.47
CA PRO A 238 -3.21 -5.37 -3.49
C PRO A 238 -2.52 -6.74 -3.34
N ALA A 239 -1.24 -6.76 -2.98
CA ALA A 239 -0.51 -8.02 -2.77
C ALA A 239 -1.10 -8.82 -1.59
N VAL A 240 -1.35 -8.16 -0.45
CA VAL A 240 -2.01 -8.77 0.72
C VAL A 240 -3.43 -9.22 0.37
N PHE A 241 -4.19 -8.41 -0.37
CA PHE A 241 -5.55 -8.75 -0.82
C PHE A 241 -5.55 -10.03 -1.66
N ALA A 242 -4.66 -10.12 -2.65
CA ALA A 242 -4.53 -11.29 -3.51
C ALA A 242 -4.06 -12.52 -2.73
N ALA A 243 -3.14 -12.35 -1.78
CA ALA A 243 -2.69 -13.44 -0.91
C ALA A 243 -3.82 -13.98 -0.03
N LEU A 244 -4.61 -13.09 0.60
CA LEU A 244 -5.78 -13.50 1.37
C LEU A 244 -6.80 -14.20 0.48
N LEU A 245 -7.13 -13.66 -0.69
CA LEU A 245 -7.98 -14.34 -1.67
C LEU A 245 -7.46 -15.75 -1.99
N ALA A 246 -6.16 -15.90 -2.28
CA ALA A 246 -5.56 -17.20 -2.56
C ALA A 246 -5.74 -18.18 -1.39
N VAL A 247 -5.49 -17.74 -0.15
CA VAL A 247 -5.67 -18.57 1.06
C VAL A 247 -7.13 -19.03 1.19
N PHE A 248 -8.09 -18.12 1.03
CA PHE A 248 -9.51 -18.47 1.13
C PHE A 248 -9.98 -19.39 0.00
N GLU A 249 -9.48 -19.21 -1.22
CA GLU A 249 -9.80 -20.08 -2.35
C GLU A 249 -9.17 -21.48 -2.20
N ILE A 250 -7.93 -21.58 -1.73
CA ILE A 250 -7.29 -22.87 -1.41
C ILE A 250 -8.07 -23.59 -0.30
N ALA A 251 -8.49 -22.87 0.74
CA ALA A 251 -9.29 -23.45 1.83
C ALA A 251 -10.64 -23.98 1.33
N ARG A 252 -11.31 -23.26 0.40
CA ARG A 252 -12.53 -23.72 -0.28
C ARG A 252 -12.27 -25.02 -1.05
N VAL A 253 -11.24 -25.06 -1.89
CA VAL A 253 -10.91 -26.25 -2.69
C VAL A 253 -10.60 -27.44 -1.79
N ARG A 254 -9.79 -27.23 -0.74
CA ARG A 254 -9.47 -28.27 0.24
C ARG A 254 -10.72 -28.86 0.88
N LYS A 255 -11.67 -28.00 1.32
CA LYS A 255 -12.93 -28.46 1.91
C LYS A 255 -13.77 -29.29 0.94
N ASN A 256 -13.72 -29.01 -0.36
CA ASN A 256 -14.46 -29.76 -1.37
C ASN A 256 -13.76 -31.07 -1.80
N THR A 257 -12.49 -31.25 -1.43
CA THR A 257 -11.67 -32.43 -1.80
C THR A 257 -11.58 -33.44 -0.65
N LEU A 258 -11.98 -33.05 0.56
CA LEU A 258 -12.09 -33.88 1.77
C LEU A 258 -13.53 -34.39 1.92
#